data_AF-A0A931VMI1-F1
#
_entry.id   AF-A0A931VMI1-F1
#
_cell.length_a   1.000
_cell.length_b   1.000
_cell.length_c   1.000
_cell.angle_alpha   90.00
_cell.angle_beta   90.00
_cell.angle_gamma   90.00
#
_symmetry.space_group_name_H-M   'P 1'
#
loop_
_entity.id
_entity.type
_entity.pdbx_description
1 polymer ?
#
loop_
_entity_poly.entity_id
_entity_poly.type
_entity_poly.pdbx_seq_one_letter_code
_entity_poly.pdbx_strand_id
1 'polypeptide(L)'
;MTDQVSFTADELLASHVYEEPLVVPLLGDELFHGGFDASGEYVSPRTLNRWPAIKAWRAKHEAETGMPLIACPPDFFADFYPNVQQAQYLLSEGLRDPLVQLITHIGTIEGFGAIIRHVQTDDLQRHFADSIEGTATAHLGLGLYEAHARDEAGYEVEGGHQQMWYGVRDLAFENPEVGDPLALVMKAFGSGNDSAGQAMQSMAKSMGGGDRVVPTIDEHMETVILRMTGLLLIELLAANTFKWAEEVVSDDRYCANSAEAARLVDYIRRDEAPHVGYLEVTLTEMRARTFVGEGGVRTPGTKVIDDCWNYSLLQMFGMGGKRSANRDMFVGRVEELLEGKPRRVDILANFHDLATPDPVIEEAAPSRMAAAAPSY
;
A
#
# COMPACT_ATOMS: atom_id res chain seq x y z
N MET A 1 -8.11 15.57 -24.34
CA MET A 1 -7.83 14.25 -23.75
C MET A 1 -7.71 13.26 -24.90
N THR A 2 -6.89 12.21 -24.76
CA THR A 2 -6.72 11.20 -25.81
C THR A 2 -7.91 10.22 -25.74
N ASP A 3 -8.45 9.80 -26.88
CA ASP A 3 -9.51 8.78 -26.92
C ASP A 3 -8.95 7.34 -26.90
N GLN A 4 -7.63 7.18 -26.76
CA GLN A 4 -6.95 5.88 -26.67
C GLN A 4 -7.28 5.18 -25.34
N VAL A 5 -7.75 3.95 -25.43
CA VAL A 5 -8.10 3.09 -24.27
C VAL A 5 -7.47 1.70 -24.33
N SER A 6 -6.69 1.42 -25.37
CA SER A 6 -5.89 0.20 -25.50
C SER A 6 -4.42 0.57 -25.51
N PHE A 7 -3.66 -0.10 -24.67
CA PHE A 7 -2.24 0.15 -24.44
C PHE A 7 -1.48 -1.17 -24.39
N THR A 8 -0.29 -1.17 -24.98
CA THR A 8 0.68 -2.25 -24.89
C THR A 8 1.43 -2.21 -23.56
N ALA A 9 2.14 -3.30 -23.24
CA ALA A 9 2.98 -3.36 -22.05
C ALA A 9 4.06 -2.27 -22.05
N ASP A 10 4.75 -2.10 -23.18
CA ASP A 10 5.81 -1.11 -23.31
C ASP A 10 5.25 0.32 -23.13
N GLU A 11 4.05 0.60 -23.64
CA GLU A 11 3.41 1.91 -23.42
C GLU A 11 3.11 2.15 -21.93
N LEU A 12 2.55 1.16 -21.23
CA LEU A 12 2.21 1.29 -19.80
C LEU A 12 3.44 1.35 -18.89
N LEU A 13 4.55 0.77 -19.31
CA LEU A 13 5.83 0.78 -18.61
C LEU A 13 6.74 1.94 -19.04
N ALA A 14 6.29 2.82 -19.94
CA ALA A 14 7.11 3.93 -20.40
C ALA A 14 7.19 5.07 -19.37
N SER A 15 8.42 5.45 -19.04
CA SER A 15 8.73 6.67 -18.30
C SER A 15 8.87 7.86 -19.26
N HIS A 16 8.78 9.07 -18.70
CA HIS A 16 9.17 10.29 -19.43
C HIS A 16 10.68 10.28 -19.67
N VAL A 17 11.13 11.07 -20.64
CA VAL A 17 12.57 11.40 -20.74
C VAL A 17 12.86 12.42 -19.64
N TYR A 18 13.73 12.04 -18.71
CA TYR A 18 14.19 12.93 -17.65
C TYR A 18 15.38 13.76 -18.13
N GLU A 19 15.40 15.04 -17.76
CA GLU A 19 16.58 15.89 -17.92
C GLU A 19 17.67 15.47 -16.92
N GLU A 20 17.25 15.20 -15.68
CA GLU A 20 18.13 14.70 -14.62
C GLU A 20 17.49 13.48 -13.93
N PRO A 21 18.24 12.40 -13.67
CA PRO A 21 17.74 11.26 -12.90
C PRO A 21 17.54 11.61 -11.41
N LEU A 22 16.71 10.86 -10.70
CA LEU A 22 16.62 10.99 -9.25
C LEU A 22 17.82 10.32 -8.56
N VAL A 23 18.81 11.12 -8.21
CA VAL A 23 19.94 10.74 -7.35
C VAL A 23 19.96 11.67 -6.14
N VAL A 24 20.14 11.12 -4.95
CA VAL A 24 20.26 11.92 -3.72
C VAL A 24 21.72 11.88 -3.25
N PRO A 25 22.52 12.95 -3.46
CA PRO A 25 23.97 12.92 -3.23
C PRO A 25 24.39 12.52 -1.81
N LEU A 26 23.56 12.82 -0.81
CA LEU A 26 23.81 12.45 0.59
C LEU A 26 23.67 10.94 0.86
N LEU A 27 23.03 10.21 -0.04
CA LEU A 27 22.88 8.76 -0.03
C LEU A 27 23.89 8.06 -0.97
N GLY A 28 24.81 8.83 -1.58
CA GLY A 28 25.79 8.33 -2.54
C GLY A 28 25.27 8.39 -3.98
N ASP A 29 25.71 7.44 -4.80
CA ASP A 29 25.38 7.35 -6.23
C ASP A 29 24.16 6.45 -6.51
N GLU A 30 23.30 6.23 -5.51
CA GLU A 30 22.10 5.41 -5.67
C GLU A 30 21.11 6.13 -6.59
N LEU A 31 20.65 5.38 -7.59
CA LEU A 31 19.64 5.82 -8.54
C LEU A 31 18.27 5.34 -8.06
N PHE A 32 17.37 6.27 -7.80
CA PHE A 32 15.96 5.95 -7.57
C PHE A 32 15.17 6.12 -8.85
N HIS A 33 14.02 5.46 -8.93
CA HIS A 33 13.11 5.62 -10.04
C HIS A 33 12.57 7.08 -10.12
N GLY A 34 12.09 7.46 -11.31
CA GLY A 34 11.67 8.84 -11.55
C GLY A 34 12.83 9.76 -11.90
N GLY A 35 12.56 11.05 -11.96
CA GLY A 35 13.57 12.06 -12.31
C GLY A 35 12.97 13.45 -12.42
N PHE A 36 13.69 14.36 -13.03
CA PHE A 36 13.33 15.76 -13.14
C PHE A 36 13.18 16.18 -14.60
N ASP A 37 12.22 17.05 -14.88
CA ASP A 37 12.09 17.68 -16.18
C ASP A 37 13.03 18.90 -16.34
N ALA A 38 13.00 19.55 -17.51
CA ALA A 38 13.84 20.70 -17.81
C ALA A 38 13.57 21.94 -16.92
N SER A 39 12.49 21.94 -16.14
CA SER A 39 12.19 22.98 -15.14
C SER A 39 12.67 22.62 -13.74
N GLY A 40 13.22 21.42 -13.54
CA GLY A 40 13.64 20.89 -12.25
C GLY A 40 12.49 20.31 -11.43
N GLU A 41 11.31 20.10 -12.03
CA GLU A 41 10.17 19.51 -11.35
C GLU A 41 10.23 17.99 -11.41
N TYR A 42 9.95 17.33 -10.28
CA TYR A 42 9.93 15.86 -10.22
C TYR A 42 8.85 15.28 -11.15
N VAL A 43 9.16 14.16 -11.78
CA VAL A 43 8.27 13.43 -12.68
C VAL A 43 8.30 11.95 -12.32
N SER A 44 7.14 11.48 -11.86
CA SER A 44 6.92 10.09 -11.44
C SER A 44 7.29 9.07 -12.54
N PRO A 45 7.85 7.91 -12.15
CA PRO A 45 8.20 6.85 -13.07
C PRO A 45 6.98 6.24 -13.76
N ARG A 46 7.20 5.75 -14.98
CA ARG A 46 6.20 4.96 -15.73
C ARG A 46 4.85 5.68 -15.88
N THR A 47 4.86 7.02 -15.93
CA THR A 47 3.63 7.83 -16.04
C THR A 47 3.40 8.44 -17.41
N LEU A 48 4.28 8.20 -18.40
CA LEU A 48 4.18 8.79 -19.74
C LEU A 48 2.82 8.50 -20.38
N ASN A 49 2.43 7.22 -20.40
CA ASN A 49 1.13 6.80 -20.93
C ASN A 49 0.19 6.27 -19.85
N ARG A 50 0.71 5.73 -18.73
CA ARG A 50 -0.11 5.15 -17.66
C ARG A 50 -1.10 6.17 -17.07
N TRP A 51 -0.67 7.41 -16.83
CA TRP A 51 -1.56 8.43 -16.26
C TRP A 51 -2.62 8.93 -17.25
N PRO A 52 -2.28 9.23 -18.53
CA PRO A 52 -3.29 9.42 -19.57
C PRO A 52 -4.27 8.24 -19.72
N ALA A 53 -3.79 7.00 -19.68
CA ALA A 53 -4.61 5.79 -19.78
C ALA A 53 -5.64 5.69 -18.64
N ILE A 54 -5.21 5.89 -17.39
CA ILE A 54 -6.10 5.92 -16.22
C ILE A 54 -7.21 6.96 -16.41
N LYS A 55 -6.88 8.17 -16.88
CA LYS A 55 -7.87 9.22 -17.14
C LYS A 55 -8.85 8.84 -18.26
N ALA A 56 -8.36 8.20 -19.32
CA ALA A 56 -9.19 7.75 -20.43
C ALA A 56 -10.16 6.64 -19.99
N TRP A 57 -9.70 5.65 -19.23
CA TRP A 57 -10.56 4.60 -18.67
C TRP A 57 -11.59 5.16 -17.68
N ARG A 58 -11.23 6.12 -16.83
CA ARG A 58 -12.18 6.86 -15.96
C ARG A 58 -13.29 7.50 -16.77
N ALA A 59 -12.93 8.31 -17.75
CA ALA A 59 -13.88 9.05 -18.57
C ALA A 59 -14.80 8.11 -19.36
N LYS A 60 -14.26 7.03 -19.93
CA LYS A 60 -15.04 6.00 -20.61
C LYS A 60 -16.02 5.32 -19.65
N HIS A 61 -15.57 4.90 -18.47
CA HIS A 61 -16.41 4.25 -17.47
C HIS A 61 -17.58 5.16 -17.04
N GLU A 62 -17.29 6.42 -16.75
CA GLU A 62 -18.30 7.41 -16.36
C GLU A 62 -19.33 7.62 -17.49
N ALA A 63 -18.87 7.77 -18.74
CA ALA A 63 -19.75 7.96 -19.89
C ALA A 63 -20.65 6.75 -20.18
N GLU A 64 -20.15 5.53 -19.97
CA GLU A 64 -20.87 4.28 -20.25
C GLU A 64 -21.85 3.89 -19.15
N THR A 65 -21.50 4.14 -17.89
CA THR A 65 -22.21 3.55 -16.74
C THR A 65 -22.85 4.59 -15.82
N GLY A 66 -22.34 5.82 -15.79
CA GLY A 66 -22.69 6.83 -14.79
C GLY A 66 -22.37 6.43 -13.35
N MET A 67 -21.65 5.32 -13.12
CA MET A 67 -21.27 4.86 -11.79
C MET A 67 -20.09 5.69 -11.25
N PRO A 68 -20.18 6.22 -10.02
CA PRO A 68 -19.05 6.91 -9.42
C PRO A 68 -17.92 5.91 -9.12
N LEU A 69 -16.67 6.38 -9.17
CA LEU A 69 -15.52 5.59 -8.75
C LEU A 69 -15.70 5.12 -7.30
N ILE A 70 -15.28 3.89 -7.04
CA ILE A 70 -15.12 3.41 -5.67
C ILE A 70 -14.11 4.32 -4.97
N ALA A 71 -14.48 4.77 -3.78
CA ALA A 71 -13.67 5.65 -2.97
C ALA A 71 -13.89 5.31 -1.51
N CYS A 72 -12.86 5.50 -0.69
CA CYS A 72 -13.02 5.58 0.76
C CYS A 72 -13.04 7.06 1.16
N PRO A 73 -14.01 7.53 1.98
CA PRO A 73 -13.98 8.89 2.48
C PRO A 73 -12.66 9.18 3.21
N PRO A 74 -11.96 10.30 2.93
CA PRO A 74 -10.69 10.62 3.60
C PRO A 74 -10.80 10.64 5.13
N ASP A 75 -11.94 11.12 5.64
CA ASP A 75 -12.24 11.21 7.08
C ASP A 75 -12.55 9.85 7.73
N PHE A 76 -12.61 8.78 6.95
CA PHE A 76 -12.78 7.42 7.46
C PHE A 76 -11.51 6.94 8.17
N PHE A 77 -10.36 7.50 7.80
CA PHE A 77 -9.08 7.09 8.34
C PHE A 77 -8.67 7.99 9.49
N ALA A 78 -8.40 7.36 10.62
CA ALA A 78 -7.70 7.97 11.73
C ALA A 78 -6.34 8.54 11.32
N ASP A 79 -5.78 9.41 12.17
CA ASP A 79 -4.37 9.77 12.09
C ASP A 79 -3.48 8.52 12.13
N PHE A 80 -2.30 8.64 11.53
CA PHE A 80 -1.26 7.63 11.64
C PHE A 80 -0.83 7.45 13.10
N TYR A 81 -0.48 6.23 13.49
CA TYR A 81 -0.01 5.92 14.85
C TYR A 81 1.46 5.47 14.84
N PRO A 82 2.33 6.04 15.69
CA PRO A 82 2.08 7.19 16.57
C PRO A 82 1.75 8.45 15.77
N ASN A 83 0.97 9.38 16.32
CA ASN A 83 0.75 10.65 15.65
C ASN A 83 2.02 11.53 15.66
N VAL A 84 2.00 12.66 14.95
CA VAL A 84 3.18 13.54 14.82
C VAL A 84 3.69 14.03 16.18
N GLN A 85 2.78 14.42 17.08
CA GLN A 85 3.16 14.90 18.42
C GLN A 85 3.82 13.80 19.26
N GLN A 86 3.28 12.59 19.20
CA GLN A 86 3.86 11.41 19.83
C GLN A 86 5.25 11.08 19.28
N ALA A 87 5.43 11.12 17.96
CA ALA A 87 6.72 10.90 17.30
C ALA A 87 7.76 11.96 17.72
N GLN A 88 7.40 13.25 17.63
CA GLN A 88 8.27 14.35 18.05
C GLN A 88 8.60 14.29 19.55
N TYR A 89 7.65 13.87 20.39
CA TYR A 89 7.90 13.69 21.81
C TYR A 89 8.93 12.59 22.08
N LEU A 90 8.83 11.43 21.44
CA LEU A 90 9.84 10.36 21.56
C LEU A 90 11.23 10.86 21.13
N LEU A 91 11.31 11.62 20.03
CA LEU A 91 12.56 12.22 19.58
C LEU A 91 13.13 13.22 20.60
N SER A 92 12.27 14.03 21.24
CA SER A 92 12.67 14.98 22.29
C SER A 92 13.22 14.30 23.54
N GLU A 93 12.78 13.07 23.82
CA GLU A 93 13.28 12.21 24.91
C GLU A 93 14.50 11.37 24.48
N GLY A 94 15.03 11.61 23.27
CA GLY A 94 16.19 10.91 22.72
C GLY A 94 15.91 9.48 22.26
N LEU A 95 14.64 9.08 22.13
CA LEU A 95 14.21 7.76 21.66
C LEU A 95 14.04 7.76 20.14
N ARG A 96 15.15 7.65 19.40
CA ARG A 96 15.16 7.61 17.93
C ARG A 96 14.78 6.23 17.37
N ASP A 97 15.24 5.16 18.02
CA ASP A 97 15.09 3.77 17.54
C ASP A 97 13.66 3.35 17.15
N PRO A 98 12.59 3.72 17.88
CA PRO A 98 11.23 3.35 17.47
C PRO A 98 10.86 3.92 16.10
N LEU A 99 11.25 5.16 15.81
CA LEU A 99 10.93 5.81 14.53
C LEU A 99 11.84 5.30 13.40
N VAL A 100 13.12 5.06 13.68
CA VAL A 100 14.05 4.41 12.74
C VAL A 100 13.49 3.07 12.27
N GLN A 101 13.01 2.24 13.22
CA GLN A 101 12.41 0.95 12.91
C GLN A 101 11.07 1.10 12.17
N LEU A 102 10.26 2.08 12.54
CA LEU A 102 8.98 2.33 11.89
C LEU A 102 9.13 2.75 10.43
N ILE A 103 10.03 3.69 10.13
CA ILE A 103 10.30 4.10 8.74
C ILE A 103 10.89 2.93 7.94
N THR A 104 11.79 2.14 8.54
CA THR A 104 12.30 0.91 7.91
C THR A 104 11.18 -0.09 7.63
N HIS A 105 10.22 -0.23 8.54
CA HIS A 105 9.08 -1.11 8.40
C HIS A 105 8.15 -0.65 7.27
N ILE A 106 7.88 0.66 7.16
CA ILE A 106 7.11 1.25 6.05
C ILE A 106 7.76 0.88 4.72
N GLY A 107 9.05 1.19 4.53
CA GLY A 107 9.74 0.86 3.27
C GLY A 107 9.73 -0.63 2.94
N THR A 108 9.83 -1.50 3.95
CA THR A 108 9.79 -2.95 3.75
C THR A 108 8.39 -3.44 3.34
N ILE A 109 7.33 -2.85 3.89
CA ILE A 109 5.94 -3.15 3.51
C ILE A 109 5.67 -2.68 2.08
N GLU A 110 6.10 -1.47 1.72
CA GLU A 110 5.93 -0.96 0.35
C GLU A 110 6.61 -1.87 -0.66
N GLY A 111 7.85 -2.29 -0.39
CA GLY A 111 8.54 -3.30 -1.21
C GLY A 111 7.75 -4.61 -1.41
N PHE A 112 6.90 -5.02 -0.45
CA PHE A 112 6.01 -6.19 -0.61
C PHE A 112 4.83 -5.95 -1.55
N GLY A 113 4.45 -4.70 -1.84
CA GLY A 113 3.48 -4.37 -2.88
C GLY A 113 3.88 -4.95 -4.24
N ALA A 114 5.19 -5.15 -4.47
CA ALA A 114 5.70 -5.82 -5.67
C ALA A 114 5.20 -7.26 -5.87
N ILE A 115 4.66 -7.92 -4.85
CA ILE A 115 4.04 -9.26 -4.98
C ILE A 115 2.88 -9.26 -5.97
N ILE A 116 2.24 -8.11 -6.23
CA ILE A 116 1.13 -8.00 -7.17
C ILE A 116 1.49 -8.48 -8.59
N ARG A 117 2.76 -8.38 -9.01
CA ARG A 117 3.23 -8.91 -10.31
C ARG A 117 3.04 -10.42 -10.47
N HIS A 118 2.93 -11.16 -9.37
CA HIS A 118 2.73 -12.61 -9.38
C HIS A 118 1.25 -13.01 -9.43
N VAL A 119 0.34 -12.05 -9.35
CA VAL A 119 -1.09 -12.28 -9.48
C VAL A 119 -1.39 -12.69 -10.93
N GLN A 120 -1.81 -13.94 -11.12
CA GLN A 120 -2.18 -14.45 -12.44
C GLN A 120 -3.45 -13.73 -12.92
N THR A 121 -3.41 -13.22 -14.14
CA THR A 121 -4.53 -12.48 -14.75
C THR A 121 -4.82 -12.99 -16.17
N ASP A 122 -4.51 -14.26 -16.42
CA ASP A 122 -4.78 -14.89 -17.72
C ASP A 122 -6.29 -15.07 -17.93
N ASP A 123 -6.74 -14.74 -19.14
CA ASP A 123 -8.12 -14.90 -19.60
C ASP A 123 -9.18 -14.25 -18.68
N LEU A 124 -8.93 -13.00 -18.22
CA LEU A 124 -9.87 -12.26 -17.37
C LEU A 124 -11.28 -12.17 -17.96
N GLN A 125 -11.41 -12.07 -19.29
CA GLN A 125 -12.70 -11.95 -19.97
C GLN A 125 -13.66 -13.11 -19.63
N ARG A 126 -13.15 -14.33 -19.38
CA ARG A 126 -13.99 -15.49 -19.04
C ARG A 126 -14.80 -15.30 -17.76
N HIS A 127 -14.35 -14.43 -16.87
CA HIS A 127 -14.99 -14.15 -15.59
C HIS A 127 -16.11 -13.10 -15.69
N PHE A 128 -16.31 -12.49 -16.86
CA PHE A 128 -17.30 -11.45 -17.08
C PHE A 128 -18.22 -11.79 -18.24
N ALA A 129 -19.50 -11.49 -18.08
CA ALA A 129 -20.45 -11.59 -19.19
C ALA A 129 -20.36 -10.40 -20.14
N ASP A 130 -19.93 -9.25 -19.63
CA ASP A 130 -19.76 -8.01 -20.35
C ASP A 130 -18.32 -7.90 -20.86
N SER A 131 -18.09 -7.21 -21.98
CA SER A 131 -16.73 -7.01 -22.50
C SER A 131 -15.88 -6.19 -21.53
N ILE A 132 -14.63 -6.61 -21.34
CA ILE A 132 -13.59 -5.84 -20.64
C ILE A 132 -12.63 -5.13 -21.62
N GLU A 133 -12.87 -5.23 -22.93
CA GLU A 133 -12.02 -4.59 -23.94
C GLU A 133 -11.96 -3.06 -23.76
N GLY A 134 -10.74 -2.51 -23.81
CA GLY A 134 -10.52 -1.08 -23.67
C GLY A 134 -10.79 -0.55 -22.25
N THR A 135 -10.63 -1.38 -21.23
CA THR A 135 -10.82 -0.99 -19.82
C THR A 135 -9.53 -1.23 -19.03
N ALA A 136 -9.37 -0.60 -17.87
CA ALA A 136 -8.22 -0.84 -16.99
C ALA A 136 -8.11 -2.32 -16.59
N THR A 137 -9.27 -2.98 -16.39
CA THR A 137 -9.39 -4.42 -16.09
C THR A 137 -8.70 -5.31 -17.12
N ALA A 138 -8.85 -5.02 -18.42
CA ALA A 138 -8.15 -5.78 -19.47
C ALA A 138 -6.63 -5.55 -19.48
N HIS A 139 -6.13 -4.51 -18.80
CA HIS A 139 -4.73 -4.13 -18.80
C HIS A 139 -3.99 -4.49 -17.50
N LEU A 140 -4.64 -5.16 -16.54
CA LEU A 140 -4.03 -5.59 -15.28
C LEU A 140 -2.72 -6.35 -15.50
N GLY A 141 -2.80 -7.46 -16.24
CA GLY A 141 -1.65 -8.30 -16.60
C GLY A 141 -0.82 -7.77 -17.77
N LEU A 142 -1.30 -6.75 -18.49
CA LEU A 142 -0.59 -6.18 -19.64
C LEU A 142 0.41 -5.11 -19.24
N GLY A 143 0.47 -4.68 -17.98
CA GLY A 143 1.48 -3.73 -17.54
C GLY A 143 1.15 -2.97 -16.27
N LEU A 144 -0.12 -2.90 -15.85
CA LEU A 144 -0.48 -2.16 -14.63
C LEU A 144 0.14 -2.77 -13.38
N TYR A 145 0.03 -4.09 -13.21
CA TYR A 145 0.66 -4.79 -12.07
C TYR A 145 2.18 -4.74 -12.11
N GLU A 146 2.77 -4.87 -13.29
CA GLU A 146 4.23 -4.80 -13.42
C GLU A 146 4.75 -3.38 -13.17
N ALA A 147 4.06 -2.34 -13.64
CA ALA A 147 4.42 -0.96 -13.38
C ALA A 147 4.41 -0.66 -11.88
N HIS A 148 3.29 -0.99 -11.21
CA HIS A 148 3.17 -0.86 -9.76
C HIS A 148 4.30 -1.61 -9.04
N ALA A 149 4.53 -2.87 -9.42
CA ALA A 149 5.52 -3.67 -8.72
C ALA A 149 6.97 -3.16 -8.90
N ARG A 150 7.29 -2.53 -10.02
CA ARG A 150 8.58 -1.85 -10.25
C ARG A 150 8.69 -0.54 -9.47
N ASP A 151 7.58 0.15 -9.28
CA ASP A 151 7.53 1.34 -8.43
C ASP A 151 7.87 0.96 -6.99
N GLU A 152 7.26 -0.10 -6.46
CA GLU A 152 7.48 -0.55 -5.09
C GLU A 152 8.90 -1.08 -4.79
N ALA A 153 9.39 -2.01 -5.62
CA ALA A 153 10.62 -2.77 -5.34
C ALA A 153 11.84 -2.35 -6.16
N GLY A 154 11.67 -1.39 -7.07
CA GLY A 154 12.69 -1.03 -8.05
C GLY A 154 12.74 -1.97 -9.26
N TYR A 155 13.59 -1.60 -10.21
CA TYR A 155 13.79 -2.35 -11.45
C TYR A 155 15.18 -2.08 -12.05
N GLU A 156 15.85 -3.16 -12.46
CA GLU A 156 17.23 -3.13 -12.95
C GLU A 156 18.19 -2.43 -11.98
N VAL A 157 18.59 -1.20 -12.28
CA VAL A 157 19.52 -0.39 -11.48
C VAL A 157 18.81 0.67 -10.62
N GLU A 158 17.51 0.87 -10.84
CA GLU A 158 16.70 1.86 -10.11
C GLU A 158 16.14 1.25 -8.83
N GLY A 159 16.37 1.92 -7.70
CA GLY A 159 15.63 1.68 -6.45
C GLY A 159 14.20 2.19 -6.55
N GLY A 160 13.25 1.44 -5.99
CA GLY A 160 11.84 1.84 -5.86
C GLY A 160 11.53 2.43 -4.50
N HIS A 161 10.25 2.50 -4.16
CA HIS A 161 9.79 3.07 -2.90
C HIS A 161 10.45 2.44 -1.67
N GLN A 162 10.69 1.13 -1.68
CA GLN A 162 11.42 0.46 -0.59
C GLN A 162 12.78 1.12 -0.31
N GLN A 163 13.58 1.31 -1.36
CA GLN A 163 14.91 1.90 -1.23
C GLN A 163 14.81 3.40 -0.91
N MET A 164 13.84 4.10 -1.49
CA MET A 164 13.61 5.51 -1.17
C MET A 164 13.25 5.71 0.30
N TRP A 165 12.44 4.86 0.92
CA TRP A 165 12.14 4.91 2.36
C TRP A 165 13.35 4.62 3.24
N TYR A 166 14.22 3.69 2.82
CA TYR A 166 15.50 3.50 3.50
C TYR A 166 16.36 4.76 3.39
N GLY A 167 16.35 5.41 2.22
CA GLY A 167 16.94 6.73 2.02
C GLY A 167 16.37 7.80 2.95
N VAL A 168 15.03 7.89 3.10
CA VAL A 168 14.37 8.82 4.02
C VAL A 168 14.87 8.63 5.45
N ARG A 169 14.91 7.37 5.92
CA ARG A 169 15.45 7.01 7.23
C ARG A 169 16.90 7.44 7.37
N ASP A 170 17.75 7.13 6.38
CA ASP A 170 19.18 7.36 6.46
C ASP A 170 19.51 8.85 6.41
N LEU A 171 18.75 9.64 5.65
CA LEU A 171 18.81 11.10 5.63
C LEU A 171 18.39 11.70 6.98
N ALA A 172 17.26 11.27 7.53
CA ALA A 172 16.70 11.83 8.76
C ALA A 172 17.52 11.45 10.00
N PHE A 173 18.01 10.21 10.06
CA PHE A 173 18.63 9.62 11.26
C PHE A 173 20.11 9.22 11.07
N GLU A 174 20.78 9.80 10.08
CA GLU A 174 22.24 9.72 9.90
C GLU A 174 22.74 8.28 9.68
N ASN A 175 22.07 7.53 8.79
CA ASN A 175 22.37 6.14 8.45
C ASN A 175 22.44 5.21 9.69
N PRO A 176 21.32 5.02 10.41
CA PRO A 176 21.30 4.24 11.64
C PRO A 176 21.49 2.74 11.36
N GLU A 177 22.04 2.01 12.33
CA GLU A 177 22.12 0.54 12.26
C GLU A 177 20.74 -0.08 12.54
N VAL A 178 20.18 -0.80 11.55
CA VAL A 178 18.82 -1.35 11.63
C VAL A 178 18.73 -2.88 11.59
N GLY A 179 19.86 -3.58 11.48
CA GLY A 179 19.87 -5.03 11.32
C GLY A 179 19.26 -5.47 9.97
N ASP A 180 18.63 -6.65 9.92
CA ASP A 180 17.93 -7.16 8.74
C ASP A 180 16.45 -6.69 8.74
N PRO A 181 16.06 -5.77 7.84
CA PRO A 181 14.68 -5.27 7.75
C PRO A 181 13.65 -6.36 7.50
N LEU A 182 13.98 -7.36 6.69
CA LEU A 182 13.08 -8.47 6.39
C LEU A 182 12.86 -9.33 7.63
N ALA A 183 13.92 -9.61 8.39
CA ALA A 183 13.79 -10.34 9.65
C ALA A 183 12.94 -9.59 10.68
N LEU A 184 13.05 -8.25 10.74
CA LEU A 184 12.21 -7.42 11.62
C LEU A 184 10.74 -7.54 11.26
N VAL A 185 10.41 -7.46 9.96
CA VAL A 185 9.04 -7.60 9.49
C VAL A 185 8.50 -9.01 9.69
N MET A 186 9.30 -10.05 9.40
CA MET A 186 8.89 -11.44 9.63
C MET A 186 8.67 -11.75 11.13
N LYS A 187 9.46 -11.12 12.02
CA LYS A 187 9.22 -11.18 13.48
C LYS A 187 7.94 -10.45 13.89
N ALA A 188 7.58 -9.36 13.22
CA ALA A 188 6.31 -8.66 13.45
C ALA A 188 5.09 -9.46 12.98
N PHE A 189 5.20 -10.18 11.86
CA PHE A 189 4.13 -11.05 11.33
C PHE A 189 4.06 -12.43 11.99
N GLY A 190 5.16 -12.88 12.63
CA GLY A 190 5.23 -14.12 13.39
C GLY A 190 4.97 -13.87 14.87
N SER A 191 3.79 -14.26 15.37
CA SER A 191 3.48 -14.24 16.80
C SER A 191 4.40 -15.21 17.57
N GLY A 192 5.56 -14.75 18.04
CA GLY A 192 6.40 -15.45 19.02
C GLY A 192 6.97 -16.82 18.59
N ASN A 193 8.29 -16.95 18.48
CA ASN A 193 9.01 -18.23 18.30
C ASN A 193 8.67 -19.08 17.05
N ASP A 194 7.94 -18.55 16.08
CA ASP A 194 7.47 -19.34 14.93
C ASP A 194 8.44 -19.34 13.73
N SER A 195 8.56 -20.50 13.08
CA SER A 195 9.43 -20.71 11.92
C SER A 195 8.97 -19.90 10.69
N ALA A 196 9.92 -19.50 9.84
CA ALA A 196 9.68 -18.69 8.63
C ALA A 196 8.54 -19.22 7.71
N GLY A 197 8.28 -20.53 7.71
CA GLY A 197 7.19 -21.14 6.94
C GLY A 197 5.78 -20.78 7.42
N GLN A 198 5.58 -20.57 8.72
CA GLN A 198 4.27 -20.17 9.28
C GLN A 198 4.04 -18.66 9.16
N ALA A 199 5.09 -17.83 9.25
CA ALA A 199 5.01 -16.41 8.93
C ALA A 199 4.60 -16.18 7.46
N MET A 200 5.18 -16.96 6.53
CA MET A 200 4.79 -16.93 5.12
C MET A 200 3.36 -17.44 4.89
N GLN A 201 2.90 -18.44 5.67
CA GLN A 201 1.51 -18.91 5.64
C GLN A 201 0.53 -17.88 6.21
N SER A 202 0.92 -17.16 7.28
CA SER A 202 0.16 -16.05 7.87
C SER A 202 0.09 -14.85 6.93
N MET A 203 1.19 -14.54 6.23
CA MET A 203 1.23 -13.55 5.16
C MET A 203 0.30 -13.97 4.01
N ALA A 204 0.39 -15.20 3.51
CA ALA A 204 -0.51 -15.72 2.47
C ALA A 204 -1.99 -15.71 2.89
N LYS A 205 -2.29 -15.99 4.16
CA LYS A 205 -3.65 -15.94 4.74
C LYS A 205 -4.17 -14.50 4.84
N SER A 206 -3.33 -13.58 5.33
CA SER A 206 -3.64 -12.15 5.41
C SER A 206 -3.69 -11.44 4.04
N MET A 207 -3.19 -12.13 2.99
CA MET A 207 -3.28 -11.75 1.57
C MET A 207 -4.30 -12.59 0.77
N GLY A 208 -5.22 -13.28 1.46
CA GLY A 208 -6.42 -13.84 0.83
C GLY A 208 -6.61 -15.37 0.92
N GLY A 209 -5.62 -16.16 1.33
CA GLY A 209 -5.79 -17.62 1.39
C GLY A 209 -6.68 -18.08 2.56
N GLY A 210 -7.65 -18.98 2.34
CA GLY A 210 -8.21 -19.82 3.41
C GLY A 210 -9.71 -20.08 3.39
N ASP A 211 -10.54 -19.10 3.01
CA ASP A 211 -12.01 -19.24 2.98
C ASP A 211 -12.63 -18.16 2.06
N ARG A 212 -13.90 -18.31 1.67
CA ARG A 212 -14.57 -17.54 0.60
C ARG A 212 -15.53 -16.45 1.14
N VAL A 213 -15.45 -15.24 0.59
CA VAL A 213 -16.36 -14.10 0.77
C VAL A 213 -17.52 -14.16 -0.23
N VAL A 214 -17.25 -14.52 -1.49
CA VAL A 214 -18.25 -14.58 -2.56
C VAL A 214 -18.17 -15.93 -3.31
N PRO A 215 -18.68 -17.03 -2.70
CA PRO A 215 -18.53 -18.38 -3.26
C PRO A 215 -19.16 -18.58 -4.65
N THR A 216 -19.95 -17.63 -5.14
CA THR A 216 -20.61 -17.69 -6.44
C THR A 216 -19.73 -17.29 -7.63
N ILE A 217 -18.49 -16.83 -7.38
CA ILE A 217 -17.50 -16.57 -8.44
C ILE A 217 -16.34 -17.58 -8.35
N ASP A 218 -15.44 -17.54 -9.34
CA ASP A 218 -14.20 -18.32 -9.33
C ASP A 218 -13.30 -17.93 -8.13
N GLU A 219 -12.69 -18.92 -7.47
CA GLU A 219 -11.86 -18.72 -6.27
C GLU A 219 -10.62 -17.86 -6.54
N HIS A 220 -9.98 -18.09 -7.69
CA HIS A 220 -8.81 -17.31 -8.07
C HIS A 220 -9.21 -15.86 -8.34
N MET A 221 -10.31 -15.63 -9.06
CA MET A 221 -10.82 -14.27 -9.30
C MET A 221 -11.21 -13.55 -8.00
N GLU A 222 -11.83 -14.25 -7.05
CA GLU A 222 -12.11 -13.68 -5.73
C GLU A 222 -10.83 -13.28 -4.99
N THR A 223 -9.79 -14.13 -5.07
CA THR A 223 -8.48 -13.83 -4.49
C THR A 223 -7.84 -12.60 -5.13
N VAL A 224 -7.93 -12.47 -6.46
CA VAL A 224 -7.45 -11.28 -7.21
C VAL A 224 -8.17 -10.03 -6.71
N ILE A 225 -9.49 -10.06 -6.58
CA ILE A 225 -10.29 -8.92 -6.11
C ILE A 225 -9.92 -8.55 -4.67
N LEU A 226 -9.85 -9.54 -3.76
CA LEU A 226 -9.48 -9.29 -2.37
C LEU A 226 -8.08 -8.67 -2.24
N ARG A 227 -7.13 -9.10 -3.07
CA ARG A 227 -5.78 -8.51 -3.12
C ARG A 227 -5.81 -7.06 -3.61
N MET A 228 -6.49 -6.78 -4.73
CA MET A 228 -6.62 -5.39 -5.23
C MET A 228 -7.34 -4.48 -4.25
N THR A 229 -8.43 -4.96 -3.63
CA THR A 229 -9.17 -4.21 -2.62
C THR A 229 -8.29 -3.92 -1.40
N GLY A 230 -7.58 -4.94 -0.89
CA GLY A 230 -6.66 -4.76 0.24
C GLY A 230 -5.54 -3.78 -0.08
N LEU A 231 -4.96 -3.89 -1.29
CA LEU A 231 -3.92 -2.97 -1.75
C LEU A 231 -4.45 -1.54 -1.87
N LEU A 232 -5.61 -1.33 -2.52
CA LEU A 232 -6.21 0.01 -2.63
C LEU A 232 -6.46 0.63 -1.25
N LEU A 233 -6.94 -0.14 -0.28
CA LEU A 233 -7.12 0.38 1.08
C LEU A 233 -5.79 0.73 1.75
N ILE A 234 -4.71 0.00 1.47
CA ILE A 234 -3.35 0.35 1.91
C ILE A 234 -2.90 1.65 1.23
N GLU A 235 -3.07 1.79 -0.08
CA GLU A 235 -2.68 3.01 -0.81
C GLU A 235 -3.43 4.26 -0.31
N LEU A 236 -4.73 4.12 -0.03
CA LEU A 236 -5.54 5.20 0.52
C LEU A 236 -5.08 5.59 1.95
N LEU A 237 -4.60 4.62 2.74
CA LEU A 237 -3.98 4.87 4.05
C LEU A 237 -2.57 5.46 3.94
N ALA A 238 -1.84 5.11 2.88
CA ALA A 238 -0.47 5.55 2.65
C ALA A 238 -0.40 7.09 2.61
N ALA A 239 -1.43 7.75 2.07
CA ALA A 239 -1.55 9.21 2.10
C ALA A 239 -1.41 9.84 3.51
N ASN A 240 -2.02 9.24 4.55
CA ASN A 240 -1.86 9.71 5.93
C ASN A 240 -0.47 9.36 6.49
N THR A 241 0.09 8.22 6.09
CA THR A 241 1.45 7.80 6.46
C THR A 241 2.50 8.76 5.89
N PHE A 242 2.36 9.17 4.63
CA PHE A 242 3.28 10.10 3.96
C PHE A 242 3.22 11.48 4.57
N LYS A 243 2.01 12.00 4.79
CA LYS A 243 1.84 13.29 5.48
C LYS A 243 2.48 13.25 6.86
N TRP A 244 2.24 12.19 7.63
CA TRP A 244 2.87 11.99 8.93
C TRP A 244 4.39 11.94 8.82
N ALA A 245 4.92 11.15 7.90
CA ALA A 245 6.35 10.98 7.73
C ALA A 245 7.01 12.30 7.33
N GLU A 246 6.46 13.01 6.36
CA GLU A 246 6.93 14.33 5.91
C GLU A 246 6.96 15.33 7.07
N GLU A 247 5.90 15.40 7.89
CA GLU A 247 5.84 16.27 9.08
C GLU A 247 6.87 15.87 10.15
N VAL A 248 7.16 14.58 10.33
CA VAL A 248 8.16 14.10 11.30
C VAL A 248 9.58 14.35 10.81
N VAL A 249 9.90 13.99 9.56
CA VAL A 249 11.27 14.09 9.03
C VAL A 249 11.66 15.52 8.66
N SER A 250 10.69 16.42 8.44
CA SER A 250 10.94 17.85 8.21
C SER A 250 11.34 18.63 9.48
N ASP A 251 11.25 18.02 10.66
CA ASP A 251 11.61 18.67 11.93
C ASP A 251 13.13 18.69 12.14
N ASP A 252 13.77 19.80 11.76
CA ASP A 252 15.22 20.03 11.84
C ASP A 252 15.78 20.05 13.29
N ARG A 253 14.92 20.11 14.30
CA ARG A 253 15.32 19.98 15.71
C ARG A 253 15.78 18.56 16.04
N TYR A 254 15.28 17.57 15.31
CA TYR A 254 15.48 16.16 15.61
C TYR A 254 16.06 15.35 14.44
N CYS A 255 15.89 15.81 13.21
CA CYS A 255 16.31 15.14 11.99
C CYS A 255 17.43 15.91 11.27
N ALA A 256 18.48 15.23 10.81
CA ALA A 256 19.70 15.86 10.33
C ALA A 256 19.56 16.53 8.94
N ASN A 257 19.03 15.79 7.95
CA ASN A 257 18.85 16.26 6.57
C ASN A 257 17.36 16.42 6.27
N SER A 258 16.67 17.20 7.10
CA SER A 258 15.21 17.24 7.17
C SER A 258 14.54 17.66 5.86
N ALA A 259 15.12 18.64 5.16
CA ALA A 259 14.59 19.12 3.90
C ALA A 259 14.71 18.07 2.78
N GLU A 260 15.85 17.39 2.69
CA GLU A 260 16.09 16.31 1.72
C GLU A 260 15.21 15.09 2.02
N ALA A 261 15.10 14.68 3.28
CA ALA A 261 14.25 13.58 3.70
C ALA A 261 12.77 13.86 3.37
N ALA A 262 12.27 15.05 3.69
CA ALA A 262 10.90 15.45 3.39
C ALA A 262 10.63 15.51 1.88
N ARG A 263 11.58 16.02 1.07
CA ARG A 263 11.47 16.00 -0.40
C ARG A 263 11.37 14.58 -0.96
N LEU A 264 12.15 13.64 -0.43
CA LEU A 264 12.10 12.25 -0.87
C LEU A 264 10.74 11.59 -0.52
N VAL A 265 10.16 11.90 0.65
CA VAL A 265 8.78 11.49 0.99
C VAL A 265 7.76 12.10 0.02
N ASP A 266 7.91 13.37 -0.37
CA ASP A 266 7.02 13.99 -1.37
C ASP A 266 7.08 13.27 -2.73
N TYR A 267 8.26 12.83 -3.16
CA TYR A 267 8.41 12.07 -4.41
C TYR A 267 7.65 10.73 -4.34
N ILE A 268 7.85 9.93 -3.28
CA ILE A 268 7.11 8.69 -3.05
C ILE A 268 5.60 8.95 -3.06
N ARG A 269 5.15 9.97 -2.32
CA ARG A 269 3.73 10.36 -2.26
C ARG A 269 3.13 10.69 -3.64
N ARG A 270 3.91 11.32 -4.52
CA ARG A 270 3.47 11.65 -5.89
C ARG A 270 3.38 10.40 -6.76
N ASP A 271 4.23 9.42 -6.52
CA ASP A 271 4.29 8.15 -7.25
C ASP A 271 3.11 7.23 -6.94
N GLU A 272 2.45 7.38 -5.79
CA GLU A 272 1.24 6.60 -5.47
C GLU A 272 -0.02 7.00 -6.24
N ALA A 273 -0.06 8.21 -6.81
CA ALA A 273 -1.24 8.68 -7.53
C ALA A 273 -1.69 7.73 -8.67
N PRO A 274 -0.80 7.22 -9.55
CA PRO A 274 -1.16 6.18 -10.51
C PRO A 274 -1.60 4.85 -9.87
N HIS A 275 -1.09 4.46 -8.70
CA HIS A 275 -1.44 3.20 -8.03
C HIS A 275 -2.89 3.20 -7.56
N VAL A 276 -3.26 4.19 -6.74
CA VAL A 276 -4.66 4.48 -6.39
C VAL A 276 -5.48 4.63 -7.68
N GLY A 277 -4.90 5.37 -8.63
CA GLY A 277 -5.43 5.68 -9.94
C GLY A 277 -6.09 4.51 -10.66
N TYR A 278 -5.31 3.48 -10.94
CA TYR A 278 -5.76 2.32 -11.71
C TYR A 278 -6.59 1.34 -10.87
N LEU A 279 -6.28 1.19 -9.57
CA LEU A 279 -7.01 0.28 -8.68
C LEU A 279 -8.46 0.72 -8.50
N GLU A 280 -8.70 2.01 -8.25
CA GLU A 280 -10.05 2.58 -8.17
C GLU A 280 -10.84 2.30 -9.45
N VAL A 281 -10.25 2.57 -10.61
CA VAL A 281 -10.89 2.39 -11.91
C VAL A 281 -11.20 0.92 -12.16
N THR A 282 -10.23 0.05 -11.95
CA THR A 282 -10.39 -1.39 -12.20
C THR A 282 -11.48 -1.98 -11.32
N LEU A 283 -11.46 -1.71 -10.01
CA LEU A 283 -12.48 -2.23 -9.09
C LEU A 283 -13.87 -1.66 -9.43
N THR A 284 -13.97 -0.39 -9.85
CA THR A 284 -15.24 0.21 -10.28
C THR A 284 -15.74 -0.39 -11.60
N GLU A 285 -14.85 -0.62 -12.56
CA GLU A 285 -15.16 -1.31 -13.81
C GLU A 285 -15.68 -2.72 -13.57
N MET A 286 -15.07 -3.46 -12.65
CA MET A 286 -15.56 -4.78 -12.23
C MET A 286 -16.91 -4.68 -11.53
N ARG A 287 -17.10 -3.66 -10.69
CA ARG A 287 -18.35 -3.39 -9.95
C ARG A 287 -19.53 -3.13 -10.88
N ALA A 288 -19.29 -2.49 -12.02
CA ALA A 288 -20.31 -2.21 -13.03
C ALA A 288 -20.64 -3.39 -13.96
N ARG A 289 -19.94 -4.53 -13.84
CA ARG A 289 -20.10 -5.70 -14.71
C ARG A 289 -20.82 -6.85 -14.04
N THR A 290 -21.25 -7.82 -14.84
CA THR A 290 -21.77 -9.10 -14.35
C THR A 290 -20.67 -10.15 -14.36
N PHE A 291 -20.39 -10.73 -13.20
CA PHE A 291 -19.48 -11.86 -13.07
C PHE A 291 -20.14 -13.16 -13.50
N VAL A 292 -19.35 -14.05 -14.11
CA VAL A 292 -19.73 -15.42 -14.47
C VAL A 292 -18.92 -16.39 -13.64
N GLY A 293 -19.59 -17.09 -12.73
CA GLY A 293 -19.02 -18.14 -11.90
C GLY A 293 -19.15 -19.53 -12.53
N GLU A 294 -18.75 -20.54 -11.75
CA GLU A 294 -18.89 -21.95 -12.15
C GLU A 294 -20.33 -22.31 -12.50
N GLY A 295 -20.51 -23.15 -13.52
CA GLY A 295 -21.84 -23.53 -14.01
C GLY A 295 -22.63 -22.39 -14.69
N GLY A 296 -22.00 -21.23 -14.95
CA GLY A 296 -22.63 -20.09 -15.61
C GLY A 296 -23.46 -19.20 -14.67
N VAL A 297 -23.30 -19.36 -13.34
CA VAL A 297 -23.97 -18.51 -12.35
C VAL A 297 -23.57 -17.06 -12.58
N ARG A 298 -24.56 -16.17 -12.67
CA ARG A 298 -24.35 -14.74 -12.90
C ARG A 298 -24.47 -13.99 -11.59
N THR A 299 -23.41 -13.29 -11.18
CA THR A 299 -23.41 -12.46 -9.96
C THR A 299 -23.17 -11.00 -10.34
N PRO A 300 -24.03 -10.04 -9.91
CA PRO A 300 -23.78 -8.61 -10.14
C PRO A 300 -22.47 -8.16 -9.50
N GLY A 301 -21.67 -7.37 -10.21
CA GLY A 301 -20.39 -6.85 -9.72
C GLY A 301 -20.54 -5.97 -8.48
N THR A 302 -21.66 -5.26 -8.32
CA THR A 302 -22.00 -4.54 -7.10
C THR A 302 -21.98 -5.45 -5.89
N LYS A 303 -22.57 -6.64 -5.98
CA LYS A 303 -22.51 -7.63 -4.89
C LYS A 303 -21.07 -8.09 -4.65
N VAL A 304 -20.35 -8.48 -5.71
CA VAL A 304 -19.00 -9.05 -5.58
C VAL A 304 -18.03 -8.06 -4.94
N ILE A 305 -17.96 -6.85 -5.49
CA ILE A 305 -17.01 -5.83 -5.08
C ILE A 305 -17.41 -5.24 -3.71
N ASP A 306 -18.70 -4.99 -3.46
CA ASP A 306 -19.13 -4.42 -2.17
C ASP A 306 -18.90 -5.42 -1.02
N ASP A 307 -19.15 -6.72 -1.22
CA ASP A 307 -18.88 -7.75 -0.21
C ASP A 307 -17.37 -7.87 0.09
N CYS A 308 -16.52 -7.88 -0.95
CA CYS A 308 -15.07 -7.90 -0.79
C CYS A 308 -14.53 -6.62 -0.13
N TRP A 309 -15.08 -5.46 -0.50
CA TRP A 309 -14.75 -4.16 0.10
C TRP A 309 -15.05 -4.12 1.58
N ASN A 310 -16.28 -4.48 1.97
CA ASN A 310 -16.70 -4.52 3.37
C ASN A 310 -15.87 -5.52 4.18
N TYR A 311 -15.59 -6.69 3.61
CA TYR A 311 -14.73 -7.68 4.25
C TYR A 311 -13.32 -7.12 4.51
N SER A 312 -12.69 -6.51 3.51
CA SER A 312 -11.34 -5.95 3.64
C SER A 312 -11.28 -4.76 4.60
N LEU A 313 -12.30 -3.90 4.60
CA LEU A 313 -12.42 -2.81 5.58
C LEU A 313 -12.44 -3.35 7.01
N LEU A 314 -13.26 -4.37 7.30
CA LEU A 314 -13.32 -4.95 8.64
C LEU A 314 -12.03 -5.69 9.02
N GLN A 315 -11.31 -6.28 8.07
CA GLN A 315 -10.00 -6.90 8.35
C GLN A 315 -8.94 -5.85 8.75
N MET A 316 -9.05 -4.64 8.21
CA MET A 316 -8.12 -3.55 8.50
C MET A 316 -8.50 -2.75 9.76
N PHE A 317 -9.78 -2.38 9.88
CA PHE A 317 -10.28 -1.42 10.87
C PHE A 317 -11.27 -2.00 11.88
N GLY A 318 -11.71 -3.24 11.69
CA GLY A 318 -12.58 -3.94 12.64
C GLY A 318 -11.88 -4.27 13.94
N MET A 319 -12.68 -4.70 14.92
CA MET A 319 -12.17 -5.16 16.21
C MET A 319 -11.17 -6.30 16.03
N GLY A 320 -9.95 -6.14 16.55
CA GLY A 320 -8.86 -7.10 16.37
C GLY A 320 -8.20 -7.08 14.99
N GLY A 321 -8.49 -6.06 14.16
CA GLY A 321 -7.91 -5.85 12.85
C GLY A 321 -6.43 -5.41 12.89
N LYS A 322 -5.82 -5.33 11.70
CA LYS A 322 -4.38 -5.05 11.52
C LYS A 322 -3.93 -3.76 12.21
N ARG A 323 -4.78 -2.73 12.26
CA ARG A 323 -4.45 -1.44 12.88
C ARG A 323 -4.16 -1.53 14.38
N SER A 324 -5.00 -2.26 15.14
CA SER A 324 -4.77 -2.46 16.58
C SER A 324 -3.48 -3.23 16.83
N ALA A 325 -3.22 -4.28 16.05
CA ALA A 325 -2.00 -5.06 16.17
C ALA A 325 -0.73 -4.24 15.91
N ASN A 326 -0.74 -3.37 14.89
CA ASN A 326 0.39 -2.48 14.58
C ASN A 326 0.65 -1.47 15.71
N ARG A 327 -0.42 -0.93 16.31
CA ARG A 327 -0.32 -0.04 17.48
C ARG A 327 0.30 -0.77 18.68
N ASP A 328 -0.19 -1.95 19.01
CA ASP A 328 0.30 -2.74 20.14
C ASP A 328 1.78 -3.12 19.94
N MET A 329 2.16 -3.48 18.72
CA MET A 329 3.56 -3.74 18.35
C MET A 329 4.44 -2.50 18.59
N PHE A 330 4.00 -1.32 18.12
CA PHE A 330 4.77 -0.09 18.29
C PHE A 330 4.92 0.28 19.78
N VAL A 331 3.83 0.23 20.54
CA VAL A 331 3.85 0.51 21.99
C VAL A 331 4.78 -0.46 22.72
N GLY A 332 4.67 -1.77 22.45
CA GLY A 332 5.54 -2.77 23.06
C GLY A 332 7.02 -2.51 22.80
N ARG A 333 7.37 -1.98 21.62
CA ARG A 333 8.76 -1.59 21.31
C ARG A 333 9.23 -0.37 22.11
N VAL A 334 8.37 0.64 22.28
CA VAL A 334 8.68 1.80 23.13
C VAL A 334 8.87 1.36 24.58
N GLU A 335 8.02 0.46 25.07
CA GLU A 335 8.12 -0.08 26.43
C GLU A 335 9.42 -0.86 26.66
N GLU A 336 9.81 -1.71 25.70
CA GLU A 336 11.08 -2.46 25.72
C GLU A 336 12.29 -1.51 25.80
N LEU A 337 12.31 -0.46 24.97
CA LEU A 337 13.40 0.53 24.95
C LEU A 337 13.46 1.40 26.21
N LEU A 338 12.36 1.46 26.97
CA LEU A 338 12.29 2.17 28.25
C LEU A 338 12.54 1.27 29.45
N GLU A 339 12.72 -0.04 29.26
CA GLU A 339 12.96 -0.97 30.35
C GLU A 339 14.21 -0.57 31.16
N GLY A 340 14.07 -0.53 32.48
CA GLY A 340 15.14 -0.10 33.39
C GLY A 340 15.46 1.40 33.39
N LYS A 341 14.82 2.22 32.56
CA LYS A 341 15.07 3.68 32.54
C LYS A 341 14.33 4.40 33.68
N PRO A 342 14.98 5.33 34.41
CA PRO A 342 14.38 6.02 35.56
C PRO A 342 13.10 6.80 35.26
N ARG A 343 12.99 7.37 34.05
CA ARG A 343 11.83 8.17 33.60
C ARG A 343 10.80 7.37 32.81
N ARG A 344 10.87 6.03 32.81
CA ARG A 344 9.95 5.16 32.04
C ARG A 344 8.48 5.52 32.25
N VAL A 345 8.05 5.64 33.51
CA VAL A 345 6.64 5.89 33.86
C VAL A 345 6.19 7.24 33.31
N ASP A 346 6.98 8.30 33.53
CA ASP A 346 6.65 9.64 33.07
C ASP A 346 6.64 9.73 31.54
N ILE A 347 7.62 9.08 30.88
CA ILE A 347 7.71 9.08 29.41
C ILE A 347 6.50 8.38 28.79
N LEU A 348 6.13 7.20 29.28
CA LEU A 348 4.95 6.48 28.77
C LEU A 348 3.66 7.24 29.04
N ALA A 349 3.48 7.82 30.23
CA ALA A 349 2.30 8.61 30.56
C ALA A 349 2.12 9.78 29.58
N ASN A 350 3.16 10.61 29.42
CA ASN A 350 3.11 11.75 28.49
C ASN A 350 2.92 11.32 27.03
N PHE A 351 3.55 10.21 26.60
CA PHE A 351 3.35 9.67 25.26
C PHE A 351 1.90 9.25 25.01
N HIS A 352 1.24 8.64 26.01
CA HIS A 352 -0.17 8.28 25.91
C HIS A 352 -1.10 9.49 25.97
N ASP A 353 -0.77 10.52 26.75
CA ASP A 353 -1.55 11.76 26.84
C ASP A 353 -1.60 12.54 25.51
N LEU A 354 -0.62 12.34 24.63
CA LEU A 354 -0.54 12.93 23.29
C LEU A 354 -1.33 12.15 22.23
N ALA A 355 -1.91 10.98 22.55
CA ALA A 355 -2.61 10.16 21.57
C ALA A 355 -3.92 10.82 21.10
N THR A 356 -4.19 10.75 19.80
CA THR A 356 -5.50 11.10 19.25
C THR A 356 -6.46 9.91 19.32
N PRO A 357 -7.78 10.12 19.45
CA PRO A 357 -8.76 9.04 19.46
C PRO A 357 -8.69 8.20 18.17
N ASP A 358 -8.77 6.88 18.34
CA ASP A 358 -8.73 5.94 17.21
C ASP A 358 -10.16 5.46 16.87
N PRO A 359 -10.71 5.80 15.69
CA PRO A 359 -11.97 5.23 15.21
C PRO A 359 -11.81 3.73 14.94
N VAL A 360 -12.15 2.90 15.93
CA VAL A 360 -12.29 1.45 15.74
C VAL A 360 -13.71 1.16 15.27
N ILE A 361 -13.87 0.35 14.22
CA ILE A 361 -15.18 -0.19 13.88
C ILE A 361 -15.51 -1.24 14.95
N GLU A 362 -16.59 -1.07 15.71
CA GLU A 362 -17.04 -1.97 16.79
C GLU A 362 -17.53 -3.35 16.29
N GLU A 363 -17.17 -3.72 15.07
CA GLU A 363 -17.50 -4.99 14.44
C GLU A 363 -16.19 -5.68 14.00
N ALA A 364 -16.06 -6.97 14.31
CA ALA A 364 -14.98 -7.78 13.77
C ALA A 364 -15.33 -8.24 12.35
N ALA A 365 -14.32 -8.44 11.51
CA ALA A 365 -14.56 -9.06 10.21
C ALA A 365 -15.25 -10.43 10.38
N PRO A 366 -16.29 -10.74 9.59
CA PRO A 366 -16.97 -12.02 9.70
C PRO A 366 -15.99 -13.17 9.48
N SER A 367 -16.11 -14.20 10.30
CA SER A 367 -15.44 -15.48 10.06
C SER A 367 -15.85 -15.97 8.68
N ARG A 368 -14.87 -16.17 7.80
CA ARG A 368 -15.14 -16.60 6.44
C ARG A 368 -15.79 -17.99 6.45
N MET A 369 -16.66 -18.30 5.47
CA MET A 369 -17.33 -19.60 5.40
C MET A 369 -16.34 -20.68 4.96
N ALA A 370 -16.28 -21.77 5.72
CA ALA A 370 -15.48 -22.94 5.35
C ALA A 370 -15.87 -23.41 3.94
N ALA A 371 -14.88 -23.57 3.07
CA ALA A 371 -15.11 -24.19 1.77
C ALA A 371 -15.78 -25.55 1.98
N ALA A 372 -16.91 -25.79 1.32
CA ALA A 372 -17.51 -27.11 1.30
C ALA A 372 -16.47 -28.07 0.70
N ALA A 373 -16.05 -29.07 1.48
CA ALA A 373 -15.14 -30.09 0.98
C ALA A 373 -15.73 -30.68 -0.32
N PRO A 374 -14.94 -30.79 -1.41
CA PRO A 374 -15.43 -31.42 -2.62
C PRO A 374 -15.93 -32.82 -2.26
N SER A 375 -17.21 -33.09 -2.53
CA SER A 375 -17.72 -34.45 -2.46
C SER A 375 -17.11 -35.23 -3.63
N TYR A 376 -16.09 -36.02 -3.34
CA TYR A 376 -15.53 -37.01 -4.28
C TYR A 376 -16.48 -38.18 -4.49
#